data_AF-A0A7R9SG35-F1
#
_entry.id   AF-A0A7R9SG35-F1
#
_cell.length_a   1.000
_cell.length_b   1.000
_cell.length_c   1.000
_cell.angle_alpha   90.00
_cell.angle_beta   90.00
_cell.angle_gamma   90.00
#
_symmetry.space_group_name_H-M   'P 1'
#
loop_
_entity.id
_entity.type
_entity.pdbx_description
1 polymer ?
#
loop_
_entity_poly.entity_id
_entity_poly.type
_entity_poly.pdbx_seq_one_letter_code
_entity_poly.pdbx_strand_id
1 'polypeptide(L)'
;IIMKCFERLVLHYLRNIIDHQLDSTKFAYRTSRSLYDAKTTGLHSILENLYQPGTHVRILFVELSSTINTIILSIINEKLSHIAVPPSLVSGPPFSYRTRGRCVRIK
;
A
#
# COMPACT_ATOMS: atom_id res chain seq x y z
N ILE A 1 0.55 -11.35 -22.71
CA ILE A 1 -0.73 -10.60 -22.60
C ILE A 1 -1.59 -11.19 -21.48
N ILE A 2 -1.83 -12.52 -21.47
CA ILE A 2 -2.61 -13.24 -20.44
C ILE A 2 -2.19 -12.90 -18.99
N MET A 3 -0.89 -12.91 -18.69
CA MET A 3 -0.38 -12.60 -17.34
C MET A 3 -0.72 -11.19 -16.85
N LYS A 4 -0.67 -10.18 -17.74
CA LYS A 4 -1.04 -8.79 -17.40
C LYS A 4 -2.54 -8.64 -17.17
N CYS A 5 -3.37 -9.39 -17.89
CA CYS A 5 -4.80 -9.40 -17.68
C CYS A 5 -5.15 -10.02 -16.32
N PHE A 6 -4.49 -11.13 -15.97
CA PHE A 6 -4.66 -11.78 -14.68
C PHE A 6 -4.21 -10.88 -13.52
N GLU A 7 -3.04 -10.24 -13.64
CA GLU A 7 -2.56 -9.27 -12.65
C GLU A 7 -3.56 -8.13 -12.42
N ARG A 8 -4.12 -7.56 -13.49
CA ARG A 8 -5.15 -6.51 -13.39
C ARG A 8 -6.45 -7.00 -12.75
N LEU A 9 -6.86 -8.23 -13.06
CA LEU A 9 -8.06 -8.84 -12.50
C LEU A 9 -7.91 -9.08 -10.99
N VAL A 10 -6.80 -9.68 -10.57
CA VAL A 10 -6.47 -9.91 -9.16
C VAL A 10 -6.37 -8.58 -8.41
N LEU A 11 -5.70 -7.58 -8.98
CA LEU A 11 -5.59 -6.25 -8.39
C LEU A 11 -6.97 -5.59 -8.21
N HIS A 12 -7.87 -5.72 -9.20
CA HIS A 12 -9.23 -5.19 -9.09
C HIS A 12 -10.03 -5.87 -7.98
N TYR A 13 -9.96 -7.20 -7.91
CA TYR A 13 -10.61 -7.98 -6.85
C TYR A 13 -10.10 -7.60 -5.45
N LEU A 14 -8.77 -7.54 -5.27
CA LEU A 14 -8.16 -7.16 -4.01
C LEU A 14 -8.52 -5.73 -3.61
N ARG A 15 -8.56 -4.79 -4.57
CA ARG A 15 -8.98 -3.41 -4.29
C ARG A 15 -10.40 -3.37 -3.73
N ASN A 16 -11.34 -4.09 -4.32
CA ASN A 16 -12.73 -4.06 -3.85
C ASN A 16 -12.87 -4.59 -2.41
N ILE A 17 -12.08 -5.58 -2.02
CA ILE A 17 -12.12 -6.14 -0.66
C ILE A 17 -11.41 -5.21 0.33
N ILE A 18 -10.21 -4.74 -0.04
CA ILE A 18 -9.35 -3.98 0.87
C ILE A 18 -9.86 -2.53 1.03
N ASP A 19 -10.52 -1.93 0.03
CA ASP A 19 -10.94 -0.50 0.11
C ASP A 19 -11.87 -0.21 1.29
N HIS A 20 -12.68 -1.19 1.72
CA HIS A 20 -13.52 -1.07 2.92
C HIS A 20 -12.74 -1.24 4.24
N GLN A 21 -11.58 -1.89 4.21
CA GLN A 21 -10.70 -2.12 5.37
C GLN A 21 -9.55 -1.10 5.45
N LEU A 22 -9.42 -0.23 4.45
CA LEU A 22 -8.38 0.78 4.36
C LEU A 22 -8.71 1.98 5.25
N ASP A 23 -7.77 2.35 6.10
CA ASP A 23 -7.87 3.56 6.90
C ASP A 23 -8.07 4.81 6.02
N SER A 24 -8.93 5.71 6.49
CA SER A 24 -9.25 7.01 5.93
C SER A 24 -8.02 7.86 5.59
N THR A 25 -6.93 7.71 6.33
CA THR A 25 -5.69 8.49 6.19
C THR A 25 -4.73 7.97 5.13
N LYS A 26 -5.05 6.85 4.46
CA LYS A 26 -4.22 6.29 3.38
C LYS A 26 -4.60 6.90 2.04
N PHE A 27 -3.72 7.78 1.55
CA PHE A 27 -3.87 8.46 0.25
C PHE A 27 -3.13 7.75 -0.89
N ALA A 28 -2.09 6.97 -0.59
CA ALA A 28 -1.30 6.27 -1.61
C ALA A 28 -2.01 4.98 -2.10
N TYR A 29 -1.87 4.69 -3.39
CA TYR A 29 -2.37 3.47 -4.05
C TYR A 29 -3.89 3.22 -3.97
N ARG A 30 -4.67 4.24 -3.59
CA ARG A 30 -6.13 4.19 -3.51
C ARG A 30 -6.78 4.85 -4.73
N THR A 31 -7.91 4.31 -5.18
CA THR A 31 -8.70 4.93 -6.24
C THR A 31 -9.29 6.25 -5.71
N SER A 32 -9.27 7.30 -6.52
CA SER A 32 -9.86 8.61 -6.18
C SER A 32 -9.25 9.31 -4.96
N ARG A 33 -8.01 8.99 -4.58
CA ARG A 33 -7.21 9.78 -3.64
C ARG A 33 -5.93 10.25 -4.31
N SER A 34 -5.64 11.54 -4.16
CA SER A 34 -4.50 12.20 -4.77
C SER A 34 -3.52 12.71 -3.71
N LEU A 35 -2.32 13.08 -4.17
CA LEU A 35 -1.35 13.79 -3.34
C LEU A 35 -1.92 15.11 -2.80
N TYR A 36 -2.79 15.76 -3.57
CA TYR A 36 -3.44 17.00 -3.14
C TYR A 36 -4.35 16.76 -1.95
N ASP A 37 -5.17 15.71 -1.99
CA ASP A 37 -6.05 15.34 -0.87
C ASP A 37 -5.26 15.05 0.40
N ALA A 38 -4.09 14.41 0.27
CA ALA A 38 -3.19 14.16 1.39
C ALA A 38 -2.68 15.47 2.02
N LYS A 39 -2.25 16.42 1.18
CA LYS A 39 -1.79 17.74 1.64
C LYS A 39 -2.92 18.52 2.32
N THR A 40 -4.08 18.58 1.68
CA THR A 40 -5.24 19.32 2.21
C THR A 40 -5.71 18.73 3.52
N THR A 41 -5.79 17.40 3.63
CA THR A 41 -6.18 16.73 4.89
C THR A 41 -5.15 16.96 5.98
N GLY A 42 -3.85 16.82 5.67
CA GLY A 42 -2.79 17.07 6.63
C GLY A 42 -2.78 18.51 7.15
N LEU A 43 -2.93 19.50 6.25
CA LEU A 43 -3.02 20.90 6.62
C LEU A 43 -4.25 21.20 7.48
N HIS A 44 -5.41 20.65 7.11
CA HIS A 44 -6.63 20.80 7.90
C HIS A 44 -6.43 20.27 9.32
N SER A 45 -5.90 19.05 9.48
CA SER A 45 -5.62 18.48 10.79
C SER A 45 -4.64 19.33 11.59
N ILE A 46 -3.59 19.87 10.98
CA ILE A 46 -2.62 20.74 11.67
C ILE A 46 -3.32 22.01 12.19
N LEU A 47 -4.09 22.68 11.33
CA LEU A 47 -4.75 23.94 11.68
C LEU A 47 -5.82 23.75 12.76
N GLU A 48 -6.61 22.69 12.67
CA GLU A 48 -7.62 22.33 13.67
C GLU A 48 -6.98 22.11 15.04
N ASN A 49 -5.83 21.42 15.08
CA ASN A 49 -5.11 21.20 16.34
C ASN A 49 -4.51 22.50 16.89
N LEU A 50 -4.00 23.40 16.05
CA LEU A 50 -3.40 24.69 16.46
C LEU A 50 -4.41 25.75 16.91
N TYR A 51 -5.70 25.55 16.63
CA TYR A 51 -6.75 26.50 17.05
C TYR A 51 -6.99 26.49 18.57
N GLN A 52 -6.56 25.42 19.26
CA GLN A 52 -6.68 25.31 20.70
C GLN A 52 -5.49 25.98 21.40
N PRO A 53 -5.72 26.87 22.39
CA PRO A 53 -4.62 27.53 23.09
C PRO A 53 -3.76 26.51 23.86
N GLY A 54 -2.44 26.57 23.65
CA GLY A 54 -1.46 25.72 24.32
C GLY A 54 -1.09 24.42 23.56
N THR A 55 -1.69 24.16 22.40
CA THR A 55 -1.35 22.99 21.58
C THR A 55 -0.19 23.28 20.63
N HIS A 56 0.60 22.24 20.35
CA HIS A 56 1.72 22.30 19.41
C HIS A 56 1.70 21.04 18.55
N VAL A 57 1.88 21.20 17.24
CA VAL A 57 1.88 20.08 16.30
C VAL A 57 3.31 19.74 15.90
N ARG A 58 3.64 18.44 15.89
CA ARG A 58 4.92 17.90 15.42
C ARG A 58 4.66 16.93 14.27
N ILE A 59 5.44 17.05 13.20
CA ILE A 59 5.32 16.20 12.01
C ILE A 59 6.57 15.32 11.93
N LEU A 60 6.37 14.00 11.89
CA LEU A 60 7.45 13.03 11.69
C LEU A 60 7.43 12.54 10.24
N PHE A 61 8.54 12.71 9.52
CA PHE A 61 8.74 12.13 8.20
C PHE A 61 9.56 10.84 8.32
N VAL A 62 8.98 9.72 7.88
CA VAL A 62 9.65 8.41 7.84
C VAL A 62 9.66 7.92 6.40
N GLU A 63 10.84 7.68 5.85
CA GLU A 63 11.02 7.12 4.52
C GLU A 63 11.71 5.76 4.61
N LEU A 64 11.10 4.74 4.01
CA LEU A 64 11.63 3.37 3.99
C LEU A 64 12.22 3.08 2.61
N SER A 65 13.54 3.25 2.48
CA SER A 65 14.27 3.18 1.20
C SER A 65 14.30 1.80 0.51
N SER A 66 13.83 0.74 1.18
CA SER A 66 13.83 -0.63 0.63
C SER A 66 12.54 -1.39 0.94
N THR A 67 11.43 -0.66 1.02
CA THR A 67 10.12 -1.21 1.41
C THR A 67 9.66 -2.37 0.54
N ILE A 68 10.09 -2.44 -0.73
CA ILE A 68 9.72 -3.52 -1.67
C ILE A 68 10.62 -4.75 -1.52
N ASN A 69 11.90 -4.57 -1.18
CA ASN A 69 12.83 -5.70 -1.02
C ASN A 69 12.73 -6.35 0.36
N THR A 70 12.18 -5.63 1.34
CA THR A 70 12.04 -6.08 2.74
C THR A 70 10.64 -6.67 3.02
N ILE A 71 9.80 -6.81 1.98
CA ILE A 71 8.47 -7.38 2.15
C ILE A 71 8.58 -8.88 2.49
N ILE A 72 8.17 -9.23 3.70
CA ILE A 72 8.12 -10.62 4.14
C ILE A 72 6.80 -11.24 3.64
N LEU A 73 6.92 -12.21 2.72
CA LEU A 73 5.77 -12.85 2.08
C LEU A 73 4.86 -13.59 3.07
N SER A 74 5.40 -14.14 4.16
CA SER A 74 4.61 -14.82 5.19
C SER A 74 3.66 -13.87 5.92
N ILE A 75 4.12 -12.66 6.25
CA ILE A 75 3.28 -11.62 6.89
C ILE A 75 2.18 -11.16 5.94
N ILE A 76 2.46 -11.05 4.64
CA ILE A 76 1.42 -10.75 3.65
C ILE A 76 0.40 -11.88 3.58
N ASN A 77 0.85 -13.13 3.52
CA ASN A 77 -0.04 -14.29 3.45
C ASN A 77 -0.98 -14.35 4.66
N GLU A 78 -0.45 -14.11 5.86
CA GLU A 78 -1.23 -14.02 7.09
C GLU A 78 -2.22 -12.84 7.04
N LYS A 79 -1.79 -11.65 6.62
CA LYS A 79 -2.72 -10.51 6.48
C LYS A 79 -3.81 -10.75 5.44
N LEU A 80 -3.51 -11.42 4.34
CA LEU A 80 -4.48 -11.73 3.29
C LEU A 80 -5.48 -12.81 3.73
N SER A 81 -5.03 -13.80 4.52
CA SER A 81 -5.95 -14.80 5.08
C SER A 81 -6.94 -14.16 6.06
N HIS A 82 -6.52 -13.16 6.84
CA HIS A 82 -7.41 -12.37 7.69
C HIS A 82 -8.41 -11.50 6.92
N ILE A 83 -8.10 -11.10 5.68
CA ILE A 83 -8.97 -10.25 4.84
C ILE A 83 -9.95 -11.09 4.01
N ALA A 84 -10.13 -12.38 4.34
CA ALA A 84 -11.04 -13.30 3.66
C ALA A 84 -10.77 -13.44 2.14
N VAL A 85 -9.52 -13.27 1.72
CA VAL A 85 -9.11 -13.57 0.35
C VAL A 85 -9.10 -15.09 0.19
N PRO A 86 -9.77 -15.66 -0.83
CA PRO A 86 -9.85 -17.10 -1.00
C PRO A 86 -8.43 -17.69 -1.15
N PRO A 87 -8.12 -18.79 -0.44
CA PRO A 87 -6.77 -19.36 -0.42
C PRO A 87 -6.32 -19.82 -1.81
N SER A 88 -7.23 -20.12 -2.72
CA SER A 88 -6.93 -20.46 -4.13
C SER A 88 -6.26 -19.33 -4.92
N LEU A 89 -6.47 -18.06 -4.52
CA LEU A 89 -5.84 -16.89 -5.14
C LEU A 89 -4.43 -16.65 -4.59
N VAL A 90 -4.18 -17.10 -3.36
CA VAL A 90 -2.92 -16.92 -2.63
C VAL A 90 -1.99 -18.14 -2.79
N SER A 91 -2.56 -19.32 -2.94
CA SER A 91 -1.88 -20.61 -3.13
C SER A 91 -1.75 -21.03 -4.60
N GLY A 92 -1.86 -20.09 -5.54
CA GLY A 92 -1.63 -20.35 -6.96
C GLY A 92 -0.26 -21.04 -7.18
N PRO A 93 -0.09 -21.78 -8.29
CA PRO A 93 1.09 -22.63 -8.54
C PRO A 93 2.40 -21.84 -8.31
N PRO A 94 3.52 -22.52 -8.00
CA PRO A 94 4.78 -21.89 -7.57
C PRO A 94 5.41 -21.12 -8.74
N PHE A 95 4.81 -19.99 -9.11
CA PHE A 95 5.37 -19.02 -10.02
C PHE A 95 6.30 -18.16 -9.20
N SER A 96 7.48 -18.75 -8.94
CA SER A 96 8.77 -18.11 -9.02
C SER A 96 8.70 -16.59 -8.90
N TYR A 97 8.60 -16.08 -7.67
CA TYR A 97 9.12 -14.76 -7.31
C TYR A 97 10.66 -14.78 -7.36
N ARG A 98 11.26 -15.51 -8.32
CA ARG A 98 12.69 -15.45 -8.58
C ARG A 98 12.92 -14.11 -9.25
N THR A 99 13.25 -13.16 -8.40
CA THR A 99 14.06 -11.97 -8.69
C THR A 99 14.72 -12.10 -10.05
N ARG A 100 14.19 -11.40 -11.06
CA ARG A 100 15.01 -11.02 -12.21
C ARG A 100 16.08 -10.11 -11.64
N GLY A 101 17.24 -10.69 -11.30
CA GLY A 101 18.44 -9.94 -11.01
C GLY A 101 18.72 -9.03 -12.19
N ARG A 102 18.47 -7.74 -12.03
CA ARG A 102 19.08 -6.74 -12.89
C ARG A 102 20.42 -6.42 -12.27
N CYS A 103 21.46 -7.08 -12.76
CA CYS A 103 22.82 -6.57 -12.63
C CYS A 103 22.86 -5.28 -13.45
N VAL A 104 22.70 -4.12 -12.80
CA VAL A 104 22.89 -2.83 -13.46
C VAL A 104 24.39 -2.59 -13.48
N ARG A 105 25.00 -2.83 -14.65
CA ARG A 105 26.38 -2.42 -14.94
C ARG A 105 26.37 -0.91 -15.08
N ILE A 106 26.88 -0.20 -14.08
CA ILE A 106 27.21 1.21 -14.18
C ILE A 106 28.51 1.30 -15.01
N LYS A 107 28.45 2.01 -16.13
CA LYS A 107 29.62 2.59 -16.81
C LYS A 107 29.58 4.09 -16.57
#